data_AF-A0AAD9N0X4-F1
#
_entry.id   AF-A0AAD9N0X4-F1
#
_cell.length_a   1.000
_cell.length_b   1.000
_cell.length_c   1.000
_cell.angle_alpha   90.00
_cell.angle_beta   90.00
_cell.angle_gamma   90.00
#
_symmetry.space_group_name_H-M   'P 1'
#
loop_
_entity.id
_entity.type
_entity.pdbx_description
1 polymer ?
#
loop_
_entity_poly.entity_id
_entity_poly.type
_entity_poly.pdbx_seq_one_letter_code
_entity_poly.pdbx_strand_id
1 'polypeptide(L)'
;MAGEQRSLISRAMTLVVVAVCFSVVRTSTILLVPFPSYSHVNPLVTMAEMLTEKGHTVHMLLPSLYGHMANLKSTTRVKVIEYQVKAWEWNAAMHAGKIDAAMDYFDYVTQTTQLADIKAKYNGYYLLCKELLSSKILDRQLRRGMTFDLGIVDSHPLTRCHYALMYKYGIPYVSYSQIYDPWLSWSPAMPSYVPIFLTELTDEMSFWQRVVNVWTVLYWYLGNNLPADDQQFVAEYVPDKSPISARDLAIQSRLWLSDT
;
A
#
# COMPACT_ATOMS: atom_id res chain seq x y z
N MET A 1 53.14 -30.99 -19.80
CA MET A 1 52.15 -31.65 -18.91
C MET A 1 51.85 -30.85 -17.64
N ALA A 2 52.80 -30.61 -16.72
CA ALA A 2 52.49 -29.92 -15.45
C ALA A 2 52.00 -28.45 -15.57
N GLY A 3 52.48 -27.68 -16.55
CA GLY A 3 52.05 -26.28 -16.76
C GLY A 3 50.65 -26.14 -17.35
N GLU A 4 50.25 -27.08 -18.20
CA GLU A 4 48.94 -27.13 -18.86
C GLU A 4 47.83 -27.48 -17.85
N GLN A 5 48.14 -28.41 -16.95
CA GLN A 5 47.25 -28.82 -15.86
C GLN A 5 47.02 -27.69 -14.84
N ARG A 6 48.06 -26.91 -14.52
CA ARG A 6 47.92 -25.70 -13.67
C ARG A 6 47.08 -24.61 -14.31
N SER A 7 47.22 -24.41 -15.62
CA SER A 7 46.40 -23.45 -16.40
C SER A 7 44.93 -23.84 -16.43
N LEU A 8 44.63 -25.13 -16.64
CA LEU A 8 43.27 -25.69 -16.60
C LEU A 8 42.61 -25.53 -15.22
N ILE A 9 43.34 -25.84 -14.14
CA ILE A 9 42.85 -25.69 -12.77
C ILE A 9 42.57 -24.21 -12.46
N SER A 10 43.47 -23.30 -12.84
CA SER A 10 43.26 -21.86 -12.65
C SER A 10 42.02 -21.35 -13.39
N ARG A 11 41.82 -21.76 -14.65
CA ARG A 11 40.63 -21.39 -15.44
C ARG A 11 39.33 -21.95 -14.85
N ALA A 12 39.35 -23.20 -14.39
CA ALA A 12 38.21 -23.83 -13.74
C ALA A 12 37.87 -23.11 -12.41
N MET A 13 38.88 -22.75 -11.62
CA MET A 13 38.69 -22.04 -10.36
C MET A 13 38.12 -20.64 -10.59
N THR A 14 38.59 -19.91 -11.60
CA THR A 14 38.01 -18.61 -12.00
C THR A 14 36.55 -18.76 -12.43
N LEU A 15 36.22 -19.78 -13.23
CA LEU A 15 34.84 -20.06 -13.64
C LEU A 15 33.93 -20.38 -12.45
N VAL A 16 34.42 -21.14 -11.47
CA VAL A 16 33.67 -21.45 -10.24
C VAL A 16 33.46 -20.19 -9.39
N VAL A 17 34.49 -19.36 -9.20
CA VAL A 17 34.36 -18.09 -8.46
C VAL A 17 33.38 -17.16 -9.14
N VAL A 18 33.44 -17.05 -10.47
CA VAL A 18 32.51 -16.24 -11.26
C VAL A 18 31.08 -16.78 -11.13
N ALA A 19 30.86 -18.09 -11.26
CA ALA A 19 29.54 -18.71 -11.12
C ALA A 19 28.97 -18.53 -9.69
N VAL A 20 29.81 -18.65 -8.66
CA VAL A 20 29.42 -18.40 -7.27
C VAL A 20 29.06 -16.94 -7.09
N CYS A 21 29.89 -15.99 -7.53
CA CYS A 21 29.60 -14.55 -7.43
C CYS A 21 28.32 -14.14 -8.16
N PHE A 22 28.05 -14.68 -9.35
CA PHE A 22 26.80 -14.41 -10.07
C PHE A 22 25.58 -15.06 -9.41
N SER A 23 25.74 -16.18 -8.69
CA SER A 23 24.65 -16.80 -7.93
C SER A 23 24.22 -16.01 -6.68
N VAL A 24 25.06 -15.07 -6.22
CA VAL A 24 24.74 -14.20 -5.05
C VAL A 24 23.95 -12.95 -5.46
N VAL A 25 23.94 -12.57 -6.75
CA VAL A 25 23.15 -11.43 -7.22
C VAL A 25 21.72 -11.88 -7.48
N ARG A 26 20.87 -11.82 -6.44
CA ARG A 26 19.43 -12.06 -6.58
C ARG A 26 18.73 -10.76 -6.95
N THR A 27 18.35 -10.64 -8.21
CA THR A 27 17.44 -9.60 -8.67
C THR A 27 16.01 -10.06 -8.42
N SER A 28 15.17 -9.19 -7.87
CA SER A 28 13.76 -9.48 -7.60
C SER A 28 12.87 -8.50 -8.36
N THR A 29 11.68 -8.95 -8.75
CA THR A 29 10.67 -8.10 -9.35
C THR A 29 9.68 -7.67 -8.26
N ILE A 30 9.63 -6.37 -7.98
CA ILE A 30 8.89 -5.80 -6.84
C ILE A 30 7.75 -4.93 -7.36
N LEU A 31 6.57 -5.10 -6.77
CA LEU A 31 5.39 -4.27 -7.06
C LEU A 31 5.12 -3.32 -5.89
N LEU A 32 5.29 -2.01 -6.12
CA LEU A 32 4.88 -0.97 -5.20
C LEU A 32 3.41 -0.60 -5.46
N VAL A 33 2.59 -0.55 -4.41
CA VAL A 33 1.17 -0.17 -4.50
C VAL A 33 0.88 0.97 -3.50
N PRO A 34 1.21 2.22 -3.86
CA PRO A 34 1.00 3.40 -3.02
C PRO A 34 -0.49 3.76 -2.87
N PHE A 35 -0.83 4.45 -1.78
CA PHE A 35 -2.05 5.25 -1.74
C PHE A 35 -1.88 6.42 -2.72
N PRO A 36 -2.84 6.71 -3.61
CA PRO A 36 -2.63 7.61 -4.76
C PRO A 36 -2.72 9.10 -4.39
N SER A 37 -1.89 9.52 -3.44
CA SER A 37 -1.67 10.92 -3.06
C SER A 37 -0.18 11.24 -3.07
N TYR A 38 0.19 12.49 -3.31
CA TYR A 38 1.60 12.88 -3.45
C TYR A 38 2.46 12.49 -2.26
N SER A 39 1.98 12.72 -1.02
CA SER A 39 2.71 12.43 0.22
C SER A 39 2.98 10.94 0.42
N HIS A 40 2.11 10.07 -0.10
CA HIS A 40 2.25 8.62 -0.05
C HIS A 40 3.07 8.04 -1.20
N VAL A 41 2.97 8.65 -2.38
CA VAL A 41 3.70 8.21 -3.56
C VAL A 41 5.17 8.58 -3.47
N ASN A 42 5.51 9.81 -3.04
CA ASN A 42 6.88 10.32 -3.10
C ASN A 42 7.93 9.49 -2.30
N PRO A 43 7.65 9.01 -1.07
CA PRO A 43 8.57 8.12 -0.37
C PRO A 43 8.73 6.77 -1.07
N LEU A 44 7.66 6.21 -1.62
CA LEU A 44 7.70 4.95 -2.36
C LEU A 44 8.43 5.12 -3.71
N VAL A 45 8.44 6.30 -4.31
CA VAL A 45 9.30 6.64 -5.46
C VAL A 45 10.77 6.56 -5.07
N THR A 46 11.14 7.20 -3.95
CA THR A 46 12.51 7.14 -3.43
C THR A 46 12.92 5.69 -3.18
N MET A 47 12.05 4.90 -2.56
CA MET A 47 12.26 3.46 -2.35
C MET A 47 12.42 2.70 -3.67
N ALA A 48 11.60 3.01 -4.69
CA ALA A 48 11.69 2.40 -6.01
C ALA A 48 13.05 2.62 -6.67
N GLU A 49 13.56 3.85 -6.61
CA GLU A 49 14.85 4.22 -7.19
C GLU A 49 16.00 3.50 -6.46
N MET A 50 15.99 3.52 -5.13
CA MET A 50 16.98 2.82 -4.31
C MET A 50 16.99 1.31 -4.59
N LEU A 51 15.82 0.66 -4.66
CA LEU A 51 15.73 -0.76 -4.99
C LEU A 51 16.18 -1.06 -6.43
N THR A 52 15.89 -0.15 -7.36
CA THR A 52 16.33 -0.27 -8.75
C THR A 52 17.85 -0.15 -8.87
N GLU A 53 18.47 0.76 -8.13
CA GLU A 53 19.92 0.92 -8.04
C GLU A 53 20.62 -0.31 -7.45
N LYS A 54 19.93 -1.06 -6.58
CA LYS A 54 20.39 -2.35 -6.05
C LYS A 54 20.17 -3.52 -7.01
N GLY A 55 19.63 -3.28 -8.21
CA GLY A 55 19.46 -4.28 -9.26
C GLY A 55 18.09 -4.97 -9.29
N HIS A 56 17.12 -4.54 -8.47
CA HIS A 56 15.75 -5.07 -8.53
C HIS A 56 14.98 -4.44 -9.70
N THR A 57 14.03 -5.18 -10.25
CA THR A 57 13.07 -4.63 -11.22
C THR A 57 11.84 -4.13 -10.45
N VAL A 58 11.66 -2.83 -10.35
CA VAL A 58 10.56 -2.24 -9.57
C VAL A 58 9.49 -1.68 -10.50
N HIS A 59 8.24 -2.04 -10.22
CA HIS A 59 7.06 -1.47 -10.85
C HIS A 59 6.21 -0.76 -9.80
N MET A 60 5.64 0.39 -10.14
CA MET A 60 4.70 1.11 -9.28
C MET A 60 3.31 1.09 -9.90
N LEU A 61 2.30 0.66 -9.16
CA LEU A 61 0.92 0.59 -9.59
C LEU A 61 0.17 1.86 -9.18
N LEU A 62 -0.36 2.60 -10.15
CA LEU A 62 -1.09 3.84 -9.91
C LEU A 62 -2.37 3.93 -10.75
N PRO A 63 -3.41 4.63 -10.26
CA PRO A 63 -4.58 4.91 -11.07
C PRO A 63 -4.22 5.90 -12.20
N SER A 64 -4.91 5.80 -13.33
CA SER A 64 -4.75 6.74 -14.47
C SER A 64 -5.08 8.19 -14.13
N LEU A 65 -5.78 8.43 -13.02
CA LEU A 65 -6.16 9.75 -12.52
C LEU A 65 -5.19 10.34 -11.48
N TYR A 66 -4.03 9.73 -11.24
CA TYR A 66 -3.05 10.29 -10.32
C TYR A 66 -2.53 11.64 -10.82
N GLY A 67 -2.80 12.71 -10.07
CA GLY A 67 -2.56 14.10 -10.49
C GLY A 67 -1.10 14.47 -10.78
N HIS A 68 -0.13 13.73 -10.26
CA HIS A 68 1.30 13.99 -10.47
C HIS A 68 1.97 12.98 -11.42
N MET A 69 1.18 12.23 -12.20
CA MET A 69 1.70 11.21 -13.12
C MET A 69 2.70 11.77 -14.14
N ALA A 70 2.43 12.94 -14.72
CA ALA A 70 3.33 13.58 -15.69
C ALA A 70 4.70 13.91 -15.07
N ASN A 71 4.69 14.54 -13.89
CA ASN A 71 5.91 14.88 -13.16
C ASN A 71 6.70 13.62 -12.78
N LEU A 72 6.02 12.60 -12.23
CA LEU A 72 6.63 11.31 -11.88
C LEU A 72 7.39 10.70 -13.06
N LYS A 73 6.75 10.64 -14.23
CA LYS A 73 7.34 10.05 -15.44
C LYS A 73 8.47 10.89 -16.04
N SER A 74 8.44 12.21 -15.87
CA SER A 74 9.47 13.11 -16.41
C SER A 74 10.71 13.23 -15.52
N THR A 75 10.56 13.04 -14.21
CA THR A 75 11.64 13.30 -13.23
C THR A 75 12.29 12.02 -12.68
N THR A 76 11.66 10.86 -12.87
CA THR A 76 12.12 9.61 -12.28
C THR A 76 12.25 8.51 -13.33
N ARG A 77 12.97 7.44 -12.99
CA ARG A 77 13.07 6.23 -13.84
C ARG A 77 12.08 5.13 -13.42
N VAL A 78 11.10 5.47 -12.58
CA VAL A 78 10.15 4.49 -12.04
C VAL A 78 9.24 3.96 -13.16
N LYS A 79 9.17 2.63 -13.28
CA LYS A 79 8.27 1.96 -14.23
C LYS A 79 6.85 1.95 -13.64
N VAL A 80 5.94 2.71 -14.23
CA VAL A 80 4.55 2.78 -13.76
C VAL A 80 3.66 1.81 -14.52
N ILE A 81 2.86 1.03 -13.80
CA ILE A 81 1.72 0.28 -14.32
C ILE A 81 0.47 1.09 -13.98
N GLU A 82 -0.31 1.45 -14.99
CA GLU A 82 -1.54 2.23 -14.80
C GLU A 82 -2.77 1.32 -14.88
N TYR A 83 -3.68 1.45 -13.91
CA TYR A 83 -5.03 0.91 -14.04
C TYR A 83 -6.02 2.04 -14.30
N GLN A 84 -7.00 1.75 -15.17
CA GLN A 84 -7.96 2.75 -15.60
C GLN A 84 -9.01 2.96 -14.52
N VAL A 85 -9.31 4.22 -14.23
CA VAL A 85 -10.43 4.62 -13.37
C VAL A 85 -11.30 5.59 -14.15
N LYS A 86 -12.62 5.46 -14.02
CA LYS A 86 -13.56 6.34 -14.71
C LYS A 86 -13.55 7.73 -14.06
N ALA A 87 -12.91 8.68 -14.71
CA ALA A 87 -12.71 10.03 -14.19
C ALA A 87 -14.02 10.74 -13.80
N TRP A 88 -15.11 10.52 -14.53
CA TRP A 88 -16.40 11.14 -14.21
C TRP A 88 -17.03 10.58 -12.92
N GLU A 89 -16.96 9.25 -12.69
CA GLU A 89 -17.45 8.63 -11.46
C GLU A 89 -16.58 9.06 -10.27
N TRP A 90 -15.26 9.11 -10.47
CA TRP A 90 -14.32 9.61 -9.47
C TRP A 90 -14.57 11.07 -9.11
N ASN A 91 -14.67 11.95 -10.12
CA ASN A 91 -14.91 13.36 -9.90
C ASN A 91 -16.26 13.59 -9.23
N ALA A 92 -17.31 12.86 -9.63
CA ALA A 92 -18.61 12.92 -8.97
C ALA A 92 -18.51 12.50 -7.50
N ALA A 93 -17.80 11.41 -7.18
CA ALA A 93 -17.64 10.95 -5.80
C ALA A 93 -16.80 11.91 -4.95
N MET A 94 -15.70 12.44 -5.49
CA MET A 94 -14.79 13.34 -4.77
C MET A 94 -15.33 14.76 -4.60
N HIS A 95 -16.17 15.24 -5.53
CA HIS A 95 -16.81 16.57 -5.44
C HIS A 95 -18.22 16.52 -4.83
N ALA A 96 -18.75 15.33 -4.55
CA ALA A 96 -20.02 15.17 -3.83
C ALA A 96 -19.89 15.46 -2.33
N GLY A 97 -18.68 15.41 -1.77
CA GLY A 97 -18.39 15.79 -0.39
C GLY A 97 -17.80 17.20 -0.31
N LYS A 98 -18.29 18.04 0.61
CA LYS A 98 -17.77 19.41 0.84
C LYS A 98 -16.60 19.49 1.85
N ILE A 99 -15.86 18.41 2.09
CA ILE A 99 -14.96 18.30 3.25
C ILE A 99 -13.51 17.95 2.88
N ASP A 100 -12.56 18.75 3.39
CA ASP A 100 -11.11 18.56 3.27
C ASP A 100 -10.57 17.44 4.19
N ALA A 101 -9.64 16.64 3.67
CA ALA A 101 -9.19 15.37 4.27
C ALA A 101 -8.48 15.45 5.62
N ALA A 102 -7.96 16.62 5.98
CA ALA A 102 -7.11 16.78 7.17
C ALA A 102 -7.89 17.19 8.43
N MET A 103 -9.15 17.62 8.31
CA MET A 103 -9.86 18.33 9.38
C MET A 103 -11.00 17.53 10.05
N ASP A 104 -11.32 16.34 9.57
CA ASP A 104 -12.70 15.84 9.67
C ASP A 104 -13.04 14.97 10.90
N TYR A 105 -12.08 14.45 11.67
CA TYR A 105 -12.46 13.46 12.69
C TYR A 105 -12.87 14.05 14.04
N PHE A 106 -12.23 15.13 14.48
CA PHE A 106 -12.69 15.85 15.67
C PHE A 106 -14.06 16.49 15.40
N ASP A 107 -14.23 17.12 14.23
CA ASP A 107 -15.50 17.68 13.75
C ASP A 107 -16.62 16.62 13.64
N TYR A 108 -16.30 15.43 13.13
CA TYR A 108 -17.20 14.28 13.10
C TYR A 108 -17.64 13.77 14.48
N VAL A 109 -16.71 13.65 15.45
CA VAL A 109 -17.03 13.28 16.84
C VAL A 109 -17.87 14.37 17.53
N THR A 110 -17.70 15.63 17.13
CA THR A 110 -18.52 16.76 17.60
C THR A 110 -19.80 17.01 16.80
N GLN A 111 -20.12 16.17 15.79
CA GLN A 111 -21.31 16.25 14.92
C GLN A 111 -21.43 17.52 14.05
N THR A 112 -20.32 18.18 13.69
CA THR A 112 -20.35 19.38 12.84
C THR A 112 -20.37 19.07 11.34
N THR A 113 -19.99 17.85 10.92
CA THR A 113 -19.99 17.39 9.52
C THR A 113 -21.13 16.42 9.16
N GLN A 114 -21.68 16.54 7.95
CA GLN A 114 -22.80 15.69 7.50
C GLN A 114 -22.31 14.30 7.11
N LEU A 115 -22.99 13.26 7.62
CA LEU A 115 -22.79 11.84 7.27
C LEU A 115 -22.80 11.57 5.75
N ALA A 116 -23.44 12.43 4.97
CA ALA A 116 -23.51 12.32 3.50
C ALA A 116 -22.16 12.61 2.83
N ASP A 117 -21.42 13.61 3.30
CA ASP A 117 -20.11 14.00 2.74
C ASP A 117 -19.06 12.91 3.01
N ILE A 118 -19.11 12.31 4.19
CA ILE A 118 -18.26 11.19 4.60
C ILE A 118 -18.52 9.97 3.69
N LYS A 119 -19.80 9.61 3.49
CA LYS A 119 -20.18 8.53 2.58
C LYS A 119 -19.73 8.79 1.14
N ALA A 120 -19.84 10.02 0.64
CA ALA A 120 -19.43 10.38 -0.72
C ALA A 120 -17.93 10.12 -0.96
N LYS A 121 -17.08 10.51 -0.01
CA LYS A 121 -15.63 10.32 -0.11
C LYS A 121 -15.22 8.84 0.01
N TYR A 122 -15.82 8.09 0.94
CA TYR A 122 -15.61 6.63 1.00
C TYR A 122 -16.03 5.94 -0.30
N ASN A 123 -17.08 6.44 -0.96
CA ASN A 123 -17.53 5.91 -2.24
C ASN A 123 -16.49 6.12 -3.36
N GLY A 124 -15.72 7.22 -3.31
CA GLY A 124 -14.63 7.47 -4.26
C GLY A 124 -13.50 6.44 -4.15
N TYR A 125 -13.05 6.16 -2.93
CA TYR A 125 -12.02 5.13 -2.71
C TYR A 125 -12.54 3.71 -2.94
N TYR A 126 -13.81 3.45 -2.63
CA TYR A 126 -14.48 2.20 -3.00
C TYR A 126 -14.46 1.98 -4.53
N LEU A 127 -14.79 3.02 -5.31
CA LEU A 127 -14.72 2.96 -6.77
C LEU A 127 -13.28 2.66 -7.25
N LEU A 128 -12.29 3.32 -6.67
CA LEU A 128 -10.88 3.09 -7.00
C LEU A 128 -10.48 1.62 -6.77
N CYS A 129 -10.88 1.05 -5.62
CA CYS A 129 -10.69 -0.36 -5.30
C CYS A 129 -11.42 -1.30 -6.28
N LYS A 130 -12.67 -0.97 -6.62
CA LYS A 130 -13.47 -1.72 -7.58
C LYS A 130 -12.83 -1.75 -8.97
N GLU A 131 -12.44 -0.60 -9.50
CA GLU A 131 -11.82 -0.50 -10.83
C GLU A 131 -10.46 -1.21 -10.85
N LEU A 132 -9.69 -1.11 -9.76
CA LEU A 132 -8.44 -1.84 -9.58
C LEU A 132 -8.64 -3.37 -9.68
N LEU A 133 -9.53 -3.94 -8.86
CA LEU A 133 -9.69 -5.39 -8.77
C LEU A 133 -10.47 -6.01 -9.93
N SER A 134 -11.32 -5.23 -10.62
CA SER A 134 -12.11 -5.69 -11.77
C SER A 134 -11.42 -5.48 -13.13
N SER A 135 -10.28 -4.78 -13.17
CA SER A 135 -9.58 -4.49 -14.43
C SER A 135 -9.06 -5.75 -15.13
N LYS A 136 -9.71 -6.10 -16.24
CA LYS A 136 -9.27 -7.21 -17.12
C LYS A 136 -7.93 -6.93 -17.81
N ILE A 137 -7.60 -5.65 -18.03
CA ILE A 137 -6.33 -5.26 -18.65
C ILE A 137 -5.19 -5.51 -17.66
N LEU A 138 -5.36 -5.03 -16.42
CA LEU A 138 -4.41 -5.26 -15.34
C LEU A 138 -4.25 -6.75 -15.07
N ASP A 139 -5.35 -7.51 -15.05
CA ASP A 139 -5.31 -8.95 -14.83
C ASP A 139 -4.48 -9.68 -15.89
N ARG A 140 -4.61 -9.30 -17.17
CA ARG A 140 -3.74 -9.84 -18.23
C ARG A 140 -2.29 -9.47 -18.03
N GLN A 141 -1.99 -8.23 -17.65
CA GLN A 141 -0.61 -7.76 -17.41
C GLN A 141 0.03 -8.50 -16.22
N LEU A 142 -0.67 -8.63 -15.10
CA LEU A 142 -0.15 -9.25 -13.88
C LEU A 142 -0.11 -10.79 -13.95
N ARG A 143 -1.00 -11.45 -14.71
CA ARG A 143 -0.97 -12.93 -14.83
C ARG A 143 -0.05 -13.45 -15.94
N ARG A 144 0.08 -12.71 -17.04
CA ARG A 144 0.78 -13.19 -18.24
C ARG A 144 2.09 -12.45 -18.53
N GLY A 145 2.23 -11.22 -18.03
CA GLY A 145 3.34 -10.35 -18.40
C GLY A 145 4.45 -10.27 -17.36
N MET A 146 4.16 -10.46 -16.07
CA MET A 146 5.10 -10.22 -14.98
C MET A 146 4.88 -11.20 -13.83
N THR A 147 5.95 -11.70 -13.23
CA THR A 147 5.91 -12.42 -11.95
C THR A 147 6.55 -11.53 -10.89
N PHE A 148 5.85 -11.32 -9.78
CA PHE A 148 6.33 -10.46 -8.70
C PHE A 148 6.75 -11.32 -7.52
N ASP A 149 7.99 -11.12 -7.08
CA ASP A 149 8.57 -11.81 -5.92
C ASP A 149 8.09 -11.19 -4.61
N LEU A 150 7.73 -9.90 -4.63
CA LEU A 150 7.30 -9.15 -3.47
C LEU A 150 6.40 -7.96 -3.85
N GLY A 151 5.31 -7.76 -3.10
CA GLY A 151 4.54 -6.53 -3.08
C GLY A 151 4.92 -5.65 -1.88
N ILE A 152 5.02 -4.33 -2.09
CA ILE A 152 5.11 -3.34 -1.02
C ILE A 152 3.83 -2.51 -1.10
N VAL A 153 2.95 -2.73 -0.13
CA VAL A 153 1.60 -2.18 -0.11
C VAL A 153 1.55 -1.02 0.87
N ASP A 154 1.08 0.14 0.42
CA ASP A 154 0.73 1.22 1.33
C ASP A 154 -0.48 0.84 2.17
N SER A 155 -0.33 0.92 3.49
CA SER A 155 -1.32 0.46 4.47
C SER A 155 -2.45 1.46 4.73
N HIS A 156 -2.60 2.50 3.92
CA HIS A 156 -3.63 3.52 4.12
C HIS A 156 -5.03 2.89 4.25
N PRO A 157 -5.82 3.23 5.30
CA PRO A 157 -7.10 2.57 5.58
C PRO A 157 -8.09 2.62 4.42
N LEU A 158 -8.10 3.71 3.64
CA LEU A 158 -9.01 3.89 2.51
C LEU A 158 -8.72 2.97 1.30
N THR A 159 -7.57 2.30 1.26
CA THR A 159 -7.14 1.47 0.13
C THR A 159 -6.65 0.09 0.55
N ARG A 160 -7.16 -0.49 1.65
CA ARG A 160 -6.80 -1.87 2.05
C ARG A 160 -7.16 -2.94 1.01
N CYS A 161 -8.01 -2.60 0.03
CA CYS A 161 -8.20 -3.43 -1.18
C CYS A 161 -6.89 -3.74 -1.93
N HIS A 162 -5.82 -2.97 -1.74
CA HIS A 162 -4.48 -3.31 -2.25
C HIS A 162 -3.97 -4.65 -1.72
N TYR A 163 -4.33 -5.05 -0.49
CA TYR A 163 -4.01 -6.38 0.02
C TYR A 163 -4.81 -7.49 -0.67
N ALA A 164 -6.07 -7.22 -1.02
CA ALA A 164 -6.88 -8.13 -1.83
C ALA A 164 -6.28 -8.33 -3.24
N LEU A 165 -5.66 -7.29 -3.82
CA LEU A 165 -4.90 -7.40 -5.07
C LEU A 165 -3.74 -8.39 -4.92
N MET A 166 -2.93 -8.27 -3.86
CA MET A 166 -1.85 -9.21 -3.60
C MET A 166 -2.35 -10.64 -3.43
N TYR A 167 -3.44 -10.80 -2.67
CA TYR A 167 -4.09 -12.09 -2.44
C TYR A 167 -4.61 -12.73 -3.73
N LYS A 168 -5.23 -11.94 -4.61
CA LYS A 168 -5.75 -12.37 -5.92
C LYS A 168 -4.66 -12.95 -6.82
N TYR A 169 -3.46 -12.38 -6.78
CA TYR A 169 -2.32 -12.82 -7.60
C TYR A 169 -1.34 -13.74 -6.85
N GLY A 170 -1.56 -14.00 -5.56
CA GLY A 170 -0.67 -14.83 -4.76
C GLY A 170 0.72 -14.21 -4.54
N ILE A 171 0.81 -12.88 -4.61
CA ILE A 171 2.06 -12.14 -4.41
C ILE A 171 2.26 -12.01 -2.89
N PRO A 172 3.40 -12.44 -2.33
CA PRO A 172 3.70 -12.16 -0.92
C PRO A 172 3.98 -10.66 -0.75
N TYR A 173 3.62 -10.08 0.40
CA TYR A 173 3.73 -8.64 0.60
C TYR A 173 4.26 -8.23 1.96
N VAL A 174 4.81 -7.02 1.97
CA VAL A 174 5.14 -6.22 3.14
C VAL A 174 4.34 -4.91 3.08
N SER A 175 4.19 -4.25 4.21
CA SER A 175 3.42 -3.01 4.32
C SER A 175 4.34 -1.82 4.56
N TYR A 176 4.08 -0.74 3.83
CA TYR A 176 4.62 0.58 4.11
C TYR A 176 3.50 1.43 4.72
N SER A 177 3.79 2.05 5.85
CA SER A 177 2.80 2.74 6.67
C SER A 177 3.33 4.13 7.02
N GLN A 178 2.69 5.15 6.48
CA GLN A 178 2.88 6.55 6.93
C GLN A 178 1.90 6.94 8.03
N ILE A 179 0.78 6.22 8.13
CA ILE A 179 -0.19 6.39 9.20
C ILE A 179 -0.02 5.20 10.13
N TYR A 180 0.59 5.45 11.29
CA TYR A 180 0.84 4.43 12.29
C TYR A 180 -0.47 3.79 12.77
N ASP A 181 -0.65 2.50 12.45
CA ASP A 181 -1.74 1.66 12.94
C ASP A 181 -1.15 0.52 13.80
N PRO A 182 -1.08 0.69 15.14
CA PRO A 182 -0.45 -0.31 16.00
C PRO A 182 -1.17 -1.67 15.96
N TRP A 183 -2.48 -1.68 15.71
CA TRP A 183 -3.28 -2.90 15.72
C TRP A 183 -3.07 -3.76 14.47
N LEU A 184 -2.69 -3.17 13.34
CA LEU A 184 -2.32 -3.93 12.13
C LEU A 184 -0.86 -4.40 12.17
N SER A 185 0.02 -3.60 12.76
CA SER A 185 1.45 -3.88 12.86
C SER A 185 1.84 -4.74 14.07
N TRP A 186 0.86 -5.19 14.86
CA TRP A 186 1.08 -5.93 16.12
C TRP A 186 1.94 -5.16 17.14
N SER A 187 1.91 -3.84 17.06
CA SER A 187 2.63 -2.95 17.98
C SER A 187 1.76 -2.61 19.18
N PRO A 188 2.33 -2.47 20.40
CA PRO A 188 1.58 -2.01 21.55
C PRO A 188 0.92 -0.66 21.30
N ALA A 189 -0.39 -0.59 21.49
CA ALA A 189 -1.14 0.66 21.44
C ALA A 189 -1.33 1.20 22.85
N MET A 190 -1.01 2.48 23.07
CA MET A 190 -1.30 3.19 24.32
C MET A 190 -2.13 4.45 24.03
N PRO A 191 -3.46 4.31 23.80
CA PRO A 191 -4.34 5.46 23.53
C PRO A 191 -4.41 6.47 24.67
N SER A 192 -4.01 6.08 25.89
CA SER A 192 -3.91 7.03 27.00
C SER A 192 -2.72 7.97 26.88
N TYR A 193 -1.71 7.69 26.04
CA TYR A 193 -0.48 8.48 25.91
C TYR A 193 -0.18 8.90 24.48
N VAL A 194 -0.45 8.04 23.50
CA VAL A 194 -0.23 8.31 22.08
C VAL A 194 -1.52 8.88 21.49
N PRO A 195 -1.52 10.14 21.01
CA PRO A 195 -2.68 10.71 20.36
C PRO A 195 -2.99 9.97 19.06
N ILE A 196 -4.27 9.79 18.74
CA ILE A 196 -4.65 9.26 17.43
C ILE A 196 -4.38 10.32 16.36
N PHE A 197 -3.85 9.88 15.21
CA PHE A 197 -3.49 10.72 14.05
C PHE A 197 -4.65 11.56 13.48
N LEU A 198 -5.86 11.30 13.94
CA LEU A 198 -7.09 11.96 13.53
C LEU A 198 -7.45 13.21 14.36
N THR A 199 -6.64 13.55 15.37
CA THR A 199 -6.88 14.69 16.25
C THR A 199 -5.64 15.59 16.31
N GLU A 200 -5.82 16.85 16.70
CA GLU A 200 -4.71 17.77 16.99
C GLU A 200 -4.09 17.55 18.37
N LEU A 201 -4.42 16.43 19.04
CA LEU A 201 -3.84 16.09 20.33
C LEU A 201 -2.35 15.75 20.15
N THR A 202 -1.55 16.13 21.15
CA THR A 202 -0.12 15.81 21.22
C THR A 202 0.11 14.72 22.28
N ASP A 203 1.37 14.36 22.54
CA ASP A 203 1.76 13.53 23.69
C ASP A 203 1.51 14.23 25.05
N GLU A 204 1.40 15.55 25.03
CA GLU A 204 0.99 16.38 26.17
C GLU A 204 -0.55 16.50 26.27
N MET A 205 -1.20 15.46 26.79
CA MET A 205 -2.64 15.47 27.07
C MET A 205 -2.97 15.59 28.56
N SER A 206 -3.95 16.43 28.88
CA SER A 206 -4.67 16.42 30.17
C SER A 206 -5.46 15.12 30.36
N PHE A 207 -5.91 14.83 31.59
CA PHE A 207 -6.72 13.64 31.87
C PHE A 207 -7.94 13.51 30.93
N TRP A 208 -8.71 14.59 30.74
CA TRP A 208 -9.90 14.55 29.89
C TRP A 208 -9.59 14.39 28.42
N GLN A 209 -8.50 14.98 27.93
CA GLN A 209 -8.03 14.76 26.56
C GLN A 209 -7.63 13.29 26.34
N ARG A 210 -7.01 12.64 27.33
CA ARG A 210 -6.70 11.19 27.26
C ARG A 210 -7.98 10.35 27.19
N VAL A 211 -9.00 10.70 27.99
CA VAL A 211 -10.30 10.02 27.96
C VAL A 211 -10.94 10.17 26.58
N VAL A 212 -10.96 11.38 26.02
CA VAL A 212 -11.46 11.63 24.65
C VAL A 212 -10.64 10.80 23.64
N ASN A 213 -9.32 10.84 23.69
CA ASN A 213 -8.46 10.09 22.76
C ASN A 213 -8.73 8.57 22.81
N VAL A 214 -8.89 7.99 24.01
CA VAL A 214 -9.22 6.57 24.18
C VAL A 214 -10.59 6.25 23.55
N TRP A 215 -11.62 7.04 23.84
CA TRP A 215 -12.96 6.84 23.26
C TRP A 215 -12.95 6.95 21.75
N THR A 216 -12.23 7.94 21.25
CA THR A 216 -12.01 8.19 19.85
C THR A 216 -11.32 6.98 19.19
N VAL A 217 -10.22 6.45 19.75
CA VAL A 217 -9.58 5.21 19.26
C VAL A 217 -10.57 4.03 19.25
N LEU A 218 -11.29 3.81 20.35
CA LEU A 218 -12.26 2.71 20.43
C LEU A 218 -13.34 2.84 19.34
N TYR A 219 -13.85 4.05 19.12
CA TYR A 219 -14.80 4.31 18.06
C TYR A 219 -14.21 4.01 16.68
N TRP A 220 -12.98 4.44 16.41
CA TRP A 220 -12.33 4.19 15.13
C TRP A 220 -12.21 2.69 14.84
N TYR A 221 -11.75 1.90 15.80
CA TYR A 221 -11.50 0.46 15.58
C TYR A 221 -12.75 -0.43 15.72
N LEU A 222 -13.74 -0.02 16.52
CA LEU A 222 -14.96 -0.80 16.73
C LEU A 222 -16.14 -0.34 15.85
N GLY A 223 -16.14 0.93 15.42
CA GLY A 223 -17.26 1.57 14.74
C GLY A 223 -17.08 1.79 13.23
N ASN A 224 -15.83 1.84 12.72
CA ASN A 224 -15.56 2.14 11.30
C ASN A 224 -15.12 0.89 10.52
N ASN A 225 -16.06 -0.03 10.26
CA ASN A 225 -15.86 -1.03 9.22
C ASN A 225 -16.06 -0.36 7.86
N LEU A 226 -14.97 -0.04 7.15
CA LEU A 226 -15.06 0.52 5.81
C LEU A 226 -15.64 -0.53 4.85
N PRO A 227 -16.55 -0.17 3.93
CA PRO A 227 -17.13 -1.15 3.00
C PRO A 227 -16.11 -1.89 2.13
N ALA A 228 -15.00 -1.23 1.77
CA ALA A 228 -13.91 -1.85 0.99
C ALA A 228 -13.01 -2.78 1.84
N ASP A 229 -13.11 -2.72 3.16
CA ASP A 229 -12.41 -3.60 4.09
C ASP A 229 -13.19 -4.90 4.33
N ASP A 230 -14.47 -4.92 3.97
CA ASP A 230 -15.38 -6.01 4.25
C ASP A 230 -15.03 -7.27 3.46
N GLN A 231 -15.26 -8.43 4.08
CA GLN A 231 -15.12 -9.73 3.46
C GLN A 231 -16.01 -9.88 2.23
N GLN A 232 -17.20 -9.28 2.23
CA GLN A 232 -18.10 -9.31 1.07
C GLN A 232 -17.45 -8.67 -0.17
N PHE A 233 -16.78 -7.53 0.01
CA PHE A 233 -16.08 -6.85 -1.08
C PHE A 233 -14.97 -7.74 -1.65
N VAL A 234 -14.13 -8.34 -0.79
CA VAL A 234 -13.06 -9.23 -1.26
C VAL A 234 -13.63 -10.45 -1.98
N ALA A 235 -14.70 -11.06 -1.46
CA ALA A 235 -15.35 -12.22 -2.07
C ALA A 235 -15.95 -11.91 -3.46
N GLU A 236 -16.46 -10.69 -3.68
CA GLU A 236 -17.00 -10.26 -4.97
C GLU A 236 -15.90 -10.20 -6.06
N TYR A 237 -14.73 -9.65 -5.74
CA TYR A 237 -13.67 -9.38 -6.72
C TYR A 237 -12.55 -10.44 -6.77
N VAL A 238 -12.51 -11.35 -5.78
CA VAL A 238 -11.57 -12.46 -5.67
C VAL A 238 -12.32 -13.78 -5.36
N PRO A 239 -13.27 -14.20 -6.21
CA PRO A 239 -14.18 -15.32 -5.92
C PRO A 239 -13.48 -16.69 -5.88
N ASP A 240 -12.32 -16.82 -6.52
CA ASP A 240 -11.57 -18.08 -6.61
C ASP A 240 -10.74 -18.39 -5.35
N LYS A 241 -10.82 -17.55 -4.32
CA LYS A 241 -10.04 -17.66 -3.09
C LYS A 241 -10.95 -17.78 -1.87
N SER A 242 -10.38 -18.22 -0.74
CA SER A 242 -11.11 -18.32 0.52
C SER A 242 -11.63 -16.94 0.94
N PRO A 243 -12.88 -16.86 1.44
CA PRO A 243 -13.42 -15.61 1.96
C PRO A 243 -12.56 -15.07 3.11
N ILE A 244 -12.15 -13.81 3.00
CA ILE A 244 -11.34 -13.11 3.99
C ILE A 244 -11.54 -11.59 3.85
N SER A 245 -11.50 -10.84 4.95
CA SER A 245 -11.60 -9.39 4.90
C SER A 245 -10.29 -8.75 4.41
N ALA A 246 -10.35 -7.54 3.83
CA ALA A 246 -9.14 -6.82 3.43
C ALA A 246 -8.30 -6.41 4.66
N ARG A 247 -8.94 -6.23 5.83
CA ARG A 247 -8.25 -6.02 7.12
C ARG A 247 -7.44 -7.24 7.54
N ASP A 248 -8.03 -8.44 7.47
CA ASP A 248 -7.33 -9.67 7.86
C ASP A 248 -6.19 -10.00 6.90
N LEU A 249 -6.33 -9.64 5.62
CA LEU A 249 -5.21 -9.68 4.69
C LEU A 249 -4.10 -8.71 5.12
N ALA A 250 -4.41 -7.46 5.49
CA ALA A 250 -3.39 -6.52 5.97
C ALA A 250 -2.58 -7.09 7.15
N ILE A 251 -3.24 -7.78 8.09
CA ILE A 251 -2.61 -8.44 9.24
C ILE A 251 -1.61 -9.54 8.83
N GLN A 252 -1.78 -10.16 7.67
CA GLN A 252 -0.88 -11.19 7.13
C GLN A 252 0.39 -10.62 6.47
N SER A 253 0.57 -9.30 6.46
CA SER A 253 1.78 -8.66 5.97
C SER A 253 3.02 -9.22 6.68
N ARG A 254 4.07 -9.54 5.92
CA ARG A 254 5.27 -10.21 6.44
C ARG A 254 6.22 -9.30 7.22
N LEU A 255 6.12 -7.99 6.97
CA LEU A 255 6.92 -6.95 7.59
C LEU A 255 6.15 -5.63 7.49
N TRP A 256 6.32 -4.79 8.51
CA TRP A 256 5.80 -3.44 8.55
C TRP A 256 6.98 -2.46 8.55
N LEU A 257 7.00 -1.59 7.54
CA LEU A 257 7.88 -0.43 7.44
C LEU A 257 7.04 0.78 7.84
N SER A 258 7.37 1.39 8.97
CA SER A 258 6.67 2.59 9.45
C SER A 258 7.60 3.79 9.35
N ASP A 259 7.09 4.87 8.77
CA ASP A 259 7.68 6.20 8.88
C ASP A 259 7.27 6.74 10.26
N THR A 260 8.22 6.83 11.19
CA THR A 260 8.00 7.27 12.58
C THR A 260 8.69 8.59 12.85
#